data_AF-A0AAU6GKN9-F1
#
_entry.id   AF-A0AAU6GKN9-F1
#
_cell.length_a   1.000
_cell.length_b   1.000
_cell.length_c   1.000
_cell.angle_alpha   90.00
_cell.angle_beta   90.00
_cell.angle_gamma   90.00
#
_symmetry.space_group_name_H-M   'P 1'
#
loop_
_entity.id
_entity.type
_entity.pdbx_description
1 polymer ?
#
loop_
_entity_poly.entity_id
_entity_poly.type
_entity_poly.pdbx_seq_one_letter_code
_entity_poly.pdbx_strand_id
1 'polypeptide(L)'
;MAFGAQELRVLRRALALALHPAPASAEDVQDCLRLAESVDEAAREGARLRAFLLADLSRYRAALPGTAAGYLVLLEETLATGYRPNPDDLAALRALRGNPAAAALLERCCDLAERDVRARLAGRTATPTVPASRTRLTALPGGLARAAGPDEPARKPADRPAADPKPNPPGRSPRPDRPIPTPGEVFPPRRKPAPPPVNPPQQLAAG
;
A
#
# COMPACT_ATOMS: atom_id res chain seq x y z
N MET A 1 -8.04 6.42 5.85
CA MET A 1 -7.34 7.46 6.64
C MET A 1 -8.36 8.50 7.08
N ALA A 2 -8.26 9.02 8.29
CA ALA A 2 -9.08 10.12 8.78
C ALA A 2 -8.14 11.24 9.22
N PHE A 3 -8.45 12.48 8.83
CA PHE A 3 -7.64 13.64 9.21
C PHE A 3 -8.07 14.18 10.58
N GLY A 4 -7.10 14.51 11.41
CA GLY A 4 -7.31 15.22 12.67
C GLY A 4 -7.59 16.72 12.46
N ALA A 5 -8.08 17.39 13.50
CA ALA A 5 -8.39 18.82 13.43
C ALA A 5 -7.17 19.69 13.05
N GLN A 6 -5.97 19.33 13.50
CA GLN A 6 -4.75 20.07 13.16
C GLN A 6 -4.36 19.88 11.69
N GLU A 7 -4.39 18.64 11.20
CA GLU A 7 -4.09 18.32 9.81
C GLU A 7 -5.07 19.02 8.86
N LEU A 8 -6.36 19.09 9.22
CA LEU A 8 -7.36 19.82 8.46
C LEU A 8 -7.10 21.34 8.42
N ARG A 9 -6.58 21.93 9.51
CA ARG A 9 -6.19 23.35 9.52
C ARG A 9 -5.00 23.61 8.59
N VAL A 10 -3.98 22.74 8.62
CA VAL A 10 -2.82 22.82 7.73
C VAL A 10 -3.27 22.66 6.28
N LEU A 11 -4.10 21.66 5.97
CA LEU A 11 -4.64 21.43 4.64
C LEU A 11 -5.45 22.62 4.12
N ARG A 12 -6.34 23.18 4.94
CA ARG A 12 -7.11 24.38 4.58
C ARG A 12 -6.21 25.57 4.26
N ARG A 13 -5.13 25.76 5.03
CA ARG A 13 -4.16 26.83 4.79
C ARG A 13 -3.36 26.60 3.51
N ALA A 14 -2.89 25.38 3.28
CA ALA A 14 -2.21 25.00 2.05
C ALA A 14 -3.09 25.24 0.81
N LEU A 15 -4.37 24.89 0.90
CA LEU A 15 -5.35 25.15 -0.16
C LEU A 15 -5.57 26.66 -0.38
N ALA A 16 -5.64 27.46 0.68
CA ALA A 16 -5.76 28.91 0.55
C ALA A 16 -4.55 29.52 -0.17
N LEU A 17 -3.32 29.07 0.15
CA LEU A 17 -2.09 29.48 -0.53
C LEU A 17 -2.07 29.03 -2.01
N ALA A 18 -2.60 27.85 -2.32
CA ALA A 18 -2.68 27.35 -3.70
C ALA A 18 -3.69 28.14 -4.56
N LEU A 19 -4.81 28.58 -3.96
CA LEU A 19 -5.84 29.37 -4.64
C LEU A 19 -5.46 30.86 -4.74
N HIS A 20 -4.74 31.38 -3.75
CA HIS A 20 -4.30 32.77 -3.69
C HIS A 20 -2.80 32.82 -3.40
N PRO A 21 -1.96 32.74 -4.46
CA PRO A 21 -0.52 32.67 -4.31
C PRO A 21 0.03 33.89 -3.58
N ALA A 22 0.59 33.65 -2.40
CA ALA A 22 1.26 34.61 -1.56
C ALA A 22 2.52 33.95 -0.97
N PRO A 23 3.55 34.71 -0.56
CA PRO A 23 4.71 34.14 0.10
C PRO A 23 4.26 33.39 1.37
N ALA A 24 4.55 32.08 1.42
CA ALA A 24 4.28 31.25 2.58
C ALA A 24 5.38 31.44 3.64
N SER A 25 5.01 31.39 4.92
CA SER A 25 6.00 31.39 5.99
C SER A 25 6.78 30.07 6.02
N ALA A 26 8.00 30.09 6.57
CA ALA A 26 8.80 28.87 6.71
C ALA A 26 8.09 27.80 7.57
N GLU A 27 7.31 28.22 8.56
CA GLU A 27 6.49 27.33 9.39
C GLU A 27 5.37 26.68 8.59
N ASP A 28 4.63 27.44 7.78
CA ASP A 28 3.56 26.89 6.95
C ASP A 28 4.11 25.88 5.93
N VAL A 29 5.28 26.14 5.36
CA VAL A 29 5.97 25.19 4.46
C VAL A 29 6.35 23.91 5.21
N GLN A 30 6.95 24.03 6.39
CA GLN A 30 7.33 22.87 7.19
C GLN A 30 6.11 22.04 7.65
N ASP A 31 5.01 22.70 8.00
CA ASP A 31 3.75 22.02 8.34
C ASP A 31 3.18 21.26 7.15
N CYS A 32 3.21 21.85 5.96
CA CYS A 32 2.78 21.17 4.74
C CYS A 32 3.65 19.95 4.42
N LEU A 33 4.98 20.06 4.58
CA LEU A 33 5.90 18.93 4.36
C LEU A 33 5.63 17.80 5.36
N ARG A 34 5.47 18.12 6.65
CA ARG A 34 5.13 17.12 7.68
C ARG A 34 3.78 16.43 7.41
N LEU A 35 2.78 17.19 6.95
CA LEU A 35 1.49 16.62 6.57
C LEU A 35 1.61 15.73 5.32
N ALA A 36 2.42 16.13 4.34
CA ALA A 36 2.67 15.30 3.15
C ALA A 36 3.35 13.98 3.53
N GLU A 37 4.37 14.01 4.37
CA GLU A 37 5.05 12.82 4.89
C GLU A 37 4.08 11.89 5.64
N SER A 38 3.17 12.42 6.47
CA SER A 38 2.19 11.61 7.20
C SER A 38 1.16 10.96 6.27
N VAL A 39 0.74 11.67 5.22
CA VAL A 39 -0.16 11.13 4.18
C VAL A 39 0.54 10.04 3.37
N ASP A 40 1.79 10.26 2.98
CA ASP A 40 2.58 9.28 2.23
C ASP A 40 2.85 8.02 3.06
N GLU A 41 3.14 8.17 4.36
CA GLU A 41 3.28 7.04 5.28
C GLU A 41 1.95 6.27 5.41
N ALA A 42 0.84 6.96 5.63
CA ALA A 42 -0.48 6.33 5.70
C ALA A 42 -0.86 5.62 4.39
N ALA A 43 -0.48 6.18 3.24
CA ALA A 43 -0.66 5.55 1.94
C ALA A 43 0.19 4.29 1.79
N ARG A 44 1.46 4.34 2.21
CA ARG A 44 2.37 3.18 2.21
C ARG A 44 1.86 2.06 3.12
N GLU A 45 1.42 2.37 4.34
CA GLU A 45 0.86 1.36 5.23
C GLU A 45 -0.48 0.82 4.71
N GLY A 46 -1.32 1.68 4.13
CA GLY A 46 -2.55 1.25 3.46
C GLY A 46 -2.27 0.26 2.31
N ALA A 47 -1.22 0.49 1.53
CA ALA A 47 -0.78 -0.44 0.48
C ALA A 47 -0.28 -1.77 1.07
N ARG A 48 0.47 -1.72 2.18
CA ARG A 48 0.94 -2.90 2.90
C ARG A 48 -0.20 -3.77 3.42
N LEU A 49 -1.19 -3.17 4.07
CA LEU A 49 -2.39 -3.86 4.56
C LEU A 49 -3.19 -4.48 3.41
N ARG A 50 -3.37 -3.74 2.31
CA ARG A 50 -4.04 -4.24 1.11
C ARG A 50 -3.29 -5.43 0.50
N ALA A 51 -1.97 -5.38 0.41
CA ALA A 51 -1.17 -6.49 -0.10
C ALA A 51 -1.35 -7.75 0.75
N PHE A 52 -1.40 -7.61 2.08
CA PHE A 52 -1.70 -8.72 2.99
C PHE A 52 -3.09 -9.32 2.74
N LEU A 53 -4.14 -8.49 2.65
CA LEU A 53 -5.51 -8.97 2.38
C LEU A 53 -5.63 -9.69 1.03
N LEU A 54 -4.95 -9.20 -0.01
CA LEU A 54 -4.95 -9.85 -1.33
C LEU A 54 -4.19 -11.18 -1.32
N ALA A 55 -3.10 -11.27 -0.56
CA ALA A 55 -2.39 -12.53 -0.35
C ALA A 55 -3.28 -13.54 0.38
N ASP A 56 -4.00 -13.11 1.42
CA ASP A 56 -4.95 -13.96 2.12
C ASP A 56 -6.12 -14.37 1.20
N LEU A 57 -6.68 -13.46 0.40
CA LEU A 57 -7.71 -13.78 -0.60
C LEU A 57 -7.26 -14.91 -1.53
N SER A 58 -6.02 -14.86 -2.01
CA SER A 58 -5.44 -15.91 -2.85
C SER A 58 -5.31 -17.26 -2.10
N ARG A 59 -4.96 -17.24 -0.81
CA ARG A 59 -4.85 -18.43 0.04
C ARG A 59 -6.22 -19.07 0.26
N TYR A 60 -7.23 -18.26 0.59
CA TYR A 60 -8.61 -18.73 0.74
C TYR A 60 -9.11 -19.33 -0.58
N ARG A 61 -8.85 -18.67 -1.71
CA ARG A 61 -9.23 -19.19 -3.03
C ARG A 61 -8.57 -20.54 -3.36
N ALA A 62 -7.29 -20.70 -3.05
CA ALA A 62 -6.55 -21.93 -3.30
C ALA A 62 -7.04 -23.13 -2.46
N ALA A 63 -7.70 -22.87 -1.32
CA ALA A 63 -8.22 -23.89 -0.43
C ALA A 63 -9.73 -24.21 -0.65
N LEU A 64 -10.30 -23.72 -1.75
CA LEU A 64 -11.69 -24.03 -2.12
C LEU A 64 -11.86 -25.53 -2.44
N PRO A 65 -13.05 -26.11 -2.15
CA PRO A 65 -14.26 -25.45 -1.64
C PRO A 65 -14.31 -25.27 -0.11
N GLY A 66 -13.35 -25.82 0.65
CA GLY A 66 -13.40 -25.86 2.12
C GLY A 66 -13.40 -24.50 2.81
N THR A 67 -12.90 -23.47 2.12
CA THR A 67 -12.82 -22.07 2.59
C THR A 67 -13.88 -21.16 2.01
N ALA A 68 -14.92 -21.69 1.34
CA ALA A 68 -15.89 -20.89 0.59
C ALA A 68 -16.50 -19.74 1.41
N ALA A 69 -16.94 -19.99 2.65
CA ALA A 69 -17.51 -18.94 3.49
C ALA A 69 -16.52 -17.79 3.75
N GLY A 70 -15.28 -18.09 4.11
CA GLY A 70 -14.24 -17.08 4.35
C GLY A 70 -13.80 -16.36 3.08
N TYR A 71 -13.74 -17.07 1.95
CA TYR A 71 -13.43 -16.47 0.66
C TYR A 71 -14.47 -15.43 0.25
N LEU A 72 -15.77 -15.73 0.40
CA LEU A 72 -16.84 -14.82 0.00
C LEU A 72 -16.87 -13.54 0.86
N VAL A 73 -16.71 -13.67 2.18
CA VAL A 73 -16.64 -12.52 3.09
C VAL A 73 -15.44 -11.64 2.75
N LEU A 74 -14.26 -12.23 2.60
CA LEU A 74 -13.04 -11.49 2.29
C LEU A 74 -13.09 -10.84 0.89
N LEU A 75 -13.73 -11.50 -0.07
CA LEU A 75 -13.95 -10.92 -1.39
C LEU A 75 -14.87 -9.69 -1.30
N GLU A 76 -15.97 -9.76 -0.56
CA GLU A 76 -16.87 -8.62 -0.38
C GLU A 76 -16.16 -7.42 0.29
N GLU A 77 -15.39 -7.67 1.35
CA GLU A 77 -14.59 -6.65 2.04
C GLU A 77 -13.58 -6.00 1.08
N THR A 78 -12.85 -6.80 0.31
CA THR A 78 -11.86 -6.27 -0.63
C THR A 78 -12.51 -5.49 -1.77
N LEU A 79 -13.66 -5.92 -2.28
CA LEU A 79 -14.43 -5.17 -3.29
C LEU A 79 -14.87 -3.79 -2.76
N ALA A 80 -15.28 -3.68 -1.49
CA ALA A 80 -15.63 -2.40 -0.87
C ALA A 80 -14.45 -1.40 -0.84
N THR A 81 -13.21 -1.91 -0.86
CA THR A 81 -11.99 -1.08 -0.93
C THR A 81 -11.57 -0.70 -2.36
N GLY A 82 -12.37 -1.04 -3.37
CA GLY A 82 -12.08 -0.80 -4.79
C GLY A 82 -11.22 -1.87 -5.46
N TYR A 83 -11.06 -3.05 -4.87
CA TYR A 83 -10.41 -4.18 -5.52
C TYR A 83 -11.17 -4.55 -6.82
N ARG A 84 -10.40 -4.89 -7.87
CA ARG A 84 -10.95 -5.36 -9.15
C ARG A 84 -10.77 -6.88 -9.21
N PRO A 85 -11.85 -7.68 -9.22
CA PRO A 85 -11.76 -9.12 -9.21
C PRO A 85 -11.07 -9.63 -10.49
N ASN A 86 -10.14 -10.56 -10.32
CA ASN A 86 -9.37 -11.14 -11.41
C ASN A 86 -10.12 -12.35 -12.04
N PRO A 87 -9.64 -12.89 -13.18
CA PRO A 87 -10.30 -14.03 -13.82
C PRO A 87 -10.46 -15.27 -12.93
N ASP A 88 -9.48 -15.54 -12.06
CA ASP A 88 -9.54 -16.67 -11.13
C ASP A 88 -10.61 -16.45 -10.05
N ASP A 89 -10.84 -15.20 -9.61
CA ASP A 89 -11.93 -14.86 -8.70
C ASP A 89 -13.28 -15.15 -9.35
N LEU A 90 -13.45 -14.78 -10.62
CA LEU A 90 -14.65 -15.09 -11.38
C LEU A 90 -14.81 -16.59 -11.61
N ALA A 91 -13.71 -17.33 -11.82
CA ALA A 91 -13.75 -18.79 -11.95
C ALA A 91 -14.17 -19.45 -10.62
N ALA A 92 -13.61 -19.01 -9.50
CA ALA A 92 -13.98 -19.47 -8.17
C ALA A 92 -15.46 -19.23 -7.87
N LEU A 93 -15.96 -18.02 -8.14
CA LEU A 93 -17.38 -17.69 -7.96
C LEU A 93 -18.29 -18.53 -8.87
N ARG A 94 -17.88 -18.81 -10.12
CA ARG A 94 -18.63 -19.71 -11.02
C ARG A 94 -18.69 -21.14 -10.49
N ALA A 95 -17.58 -21.66 -9.94
CA ALA A 95 -17.53 -22.97 -9.32
C ALA A 95 -18.42 -23.07 -8.07
N LEU A 96 -18.61 -21.95 -7.36
CA LEU A 96 -19.44 -21.85 -6.16
C LEU A 96 -20.89 -21.42 -6.44
N ARG A 97 -21.37 -21.42 -7.69
CA ARG A 97 -22.72 -20.91 -8.06
C ARG A 97 -23.90 -21.57 -7.35
N GLY A 98 -23.74 -22.77 -6.79
CA GLY A 98 -24.76 -23.39 -5.94
C GLY A 98 -25.01 -22.64 -4.63
N ASN A 99 -24.12 -21.71 -4.25
CA ASN A 99 -24.27 -20.83 -3.11
C ASN A 99 -24.87 -19.48 -3.57
N PRO A 100 -25.99 -19.03 -2.98
CA PRO A 100 -26.66 -17.78 -3.38
C PRO A 100 -25.79 -16.53 -3.17
N ALA A 101 -24.96 -16.51 -2.12
CA ALA A 101 -24.03 -15.39 -1.88
C ALA A 101 -22.94 -15.32 -2.96
N ALA A 102 -22.42 -16.46 -3.39
CA ALA A 102 -21.46 -16.51 -4.49
C ALA A 102 -22.09 -16.08 -5.83
N ALA A 103 -23.34 -16.47 -6.09
CA ALA A 103 -24.08 -16.05 -7.27
C ALA A 103 -24.29 -14.52 -7.30
N ALA A 104 -24.73 -13.93 -6.19
CA ALA A 104 -24.92 -12.48 -6.07
C ALA A 104 -23.58 -11.71 -6.21
N LEU A 105 -22.50 -12.22 -5.61
CA LEU A 105 -21.18 -11.63 -5.77
C LEU A 105 -20.68 -11.74 -7.22
N LEU A 106 -20.98 -12.83 -7.92
CA LEU A 106 -20.62 -13.00 -9.33
C LEU A 106 -21.29 -11.95 -10.21
N GLU A 107 -22.59 -11.72 -10.04
CA GLU A 107 -23.33 -10.68 -10.77
C GLU A 107 -22.71 -9.30 -10.53
N ARG A 108 -22.45 -8.95 -9.26
CA ARG A 108 -21.79 -7.69 -8.90
C ARG A 108 -20.38 -7.57 -9.51
N CYS A 109 -19.59 -8.64 -9.51
CA CYS A 109 -18.26 -8.65 -10.11
C CYS A 109 -18.31 -8.44 -11.62
N CYS A 110 -19.28 -9.04 -12.31
CA CYS A 110 -19.50 -8.83 -13.75
C CYS A 110 -19.83 -7.37 -14.06
N ASP A 111 -20.76 -6.76 -13.33
CA ASP A 111 -21.09 -5.33 -13.47
C ASP A 111 -19.87 -4.43 -13.28
N LEU A 112 -19.04 -4.72 -12.28
CA LEU A 112 -17.81 -3.98 -12.02
C LEU A 112 -16.81 -4.11 -13.16
N ALA A 113 -16.65 -5.31 -13.72
CA ALA A 113 -15.79 -5.56 -14.87
C ALA A 113 -16.29 -4.82 -16.12
N GLU A 114 -17.59 -4.84 -16.39
CA GLU A 114 -18.18 -4.11 -17.52
C GLU A 114 -17.97 -2.60 -17.40
N ARG A 115 -18.22 -2.03 -16.20
CA ARG A 115 -17.96 -0.62 -15.93
C ARG A 115 -16.49 -0.26 -16.14
N ASP A 116 -15.57 -1.13 -15.73
CA ASP A 116 -14.14 -0.91 -15.90
C ASP A 116 -13.74 -0.93 -17.39
N VAL A 117 -14.23 -1.90 -18.17
CA VAL A 117 -14.02 -1.96 -19.61
C VAL A 117 -14.58 -0.73 -20.31
N ARG A 118 -15.81 -0.32 -19.95
CA ARG A 118 -16.44 0.89 -20.49
C ARG A 118 -15.63 2.15 -20.18
N ALA A 119 -15.13 2.30 -18.96
CA ALA A 119 -14.29 3.42 -18.56
C ALA A 119 -12.96 3.45 -19.34
N ARG A 120 -12.33 2.30 -19.55
CA ARG A 120 -11.10 2.19 -20.36
C ARG A 120 -11.34 2.57 -21.82
N LEU A 121 -12.46 2.14 -22.39
CA LEU A 121 -12.84 2.49 -23.76
C LEU A 121 -13.10 4.00 -23.89
N ALA A 122 -13.87 4.59 -22.96
CA ALA A 122 -14.13 6.03 -22.94
C ALA A 122 -12.85 6.86 -22.78
N GLY A 123 -11.93 6.43 -21.92
CA GLY A 123 -10.63 7.09 -21.72
C GLY A 123 -9.69 7.00 -22.93
N ARG A 124 -9.80 5.94 -23.74
CA ARG A 124 -9.05 5.82 -25.01
C ARG A 124 -9.59 6.72 -26.11
N THR A 125 -10.89 7.03 -26.05
CA THR A 125 -11.54 7.95 -27.01
C THR A 125 -11.42 9.42 -26.61
N ALA A 126 -11.10 9.71 -25.35
CA ALA A 126 -10.90 11.06 -24.86
C ALA A 126 -9.46 11.51 -25.11
N THR A 127 -9.23 12.34 -26.14
CA THR A 127 -8.03 13.18 -26.19
C THR A 127 -7.99 14.02 -24.92
N PRO A 128 -6.86 14.10 -24.18
CA PRO A 128 -6.79 14.92 -22.98
C PRO A 128 -6.95 16.39 -23.39
N THR A 129 -8.16 16.92 -23.22
CA THR A 129 -8.43 18.35 -23.35
C THR A 129 -7.79 19.03 -22.17
N VAL A 130 -6.53 19.43 -22.34
CA VAL A 130 -5.83 20.26 -21.34
C VAL A 130 -6.56 21.61 -21.32
N PRO A 131 -7.20 22.02 -20.20
CA PRO A 131 -7.75 23.36 -20.11
C PRO A 131 -6.62 24.37 -20.31
N ALA A 132 -6.86 25.38 -21.16
CA ALA A 132 -5.90 26.40 -21.59
C ALA A 132 -5.38 27.33 -20.47
N SER A 133 -5.71 27.06 -19.20
CA SER A 133 -5.44 27.92 -18.04
C SER A 133 -4.34 27.41 -17.11
N ARG A 134 -3.54 26.40 -17.50
CA ARG A 134 -2.31 26.10 -16.77
C ARG A 134 -1.23 27.11 -17.16
N THR A 135 -0.98 28.06 -16.28
CA THR A 135 0.29 28.78 -16.19
C THR A 135 1.42 27.77 -16.38
N ARG A 136 2.19 27.94 -17.47
CA ARG A 136 3.39 27.13 -17.70
C ARG A 136 4.29 27.32 -16.48
N LEU A 137 4.56 26.24 -15.75
CA LEU A 137 5.71 26.19 -14.88
C LEU A 137 6.93 26.30 -15.79
N THR A 138 7.44 27.51 -15.97
CA THR A 138 8.74 27.73 -16.57
C THR A 138 9.75 27.01 -15.66
N ALA A 139 10.36 25.95 -16.18
CA ALA A 139 11.47 25.30 -15.51
C ALA A 139 12.49 26.38 -15.12
N LEU A 140 12.77 26.48 -13.82
CA LEU A 140 13.84 27.32 -13.29
C LEU A 140 15.14 26.93 -14.03
N PRO A 141 15.83 27.87 -14.69
CA PRO A 141 17.11 27.59 -15.33
C PRO A 141 18.18 27.44 -14.23
N GLY A 142 18.33 26.23 -13.72
CA GLY A 142 19.35 25.92 -12.71
C GLY A 142 19.85 24.47 -12.71
N GLY A 143 19.41 23.64 -13.68
CA GLY A 143 19.60 22.18 -13.63
C GLY A 143 20.42 21.57 -14.76
N LEU A 144 21.25 22.32 -15.48
CA LEU A 144 22.11 21.77 -16.55
C LEU A 144 23.59 21.94 -16.20
N ALA A 145 24.05 21.13 -15.24
CA ALA A 145 25.46 20.79 -15.19
C ALA A 145 25.73 19.76 -16.29
N ARG A 146 26.49 20.20 -17.31
CA ARG A 146 27.36 19.42 -18.20
C ARG A 146 26.74 18.70 -19.40
N ALA A 147 26.61 19.46 -20.49
CA ALA A 147 26.84 19.00 -21.87
C ALA A 147 27.47 20.18 -22.64
N ALA A 148 28.79 20.15 -22.83
CA ALA A 148 29.45 19.92 -24.12
C ALA A 148 29.34 21.12 -25.08
N GLY A 149 30.42 21.90 -25.18
CA GLY A 149 30.61 22.93 -26.21
C GLY A 149 31.07 22.35 -27.55
N PRO A 150 30.96 23.12 -28.65
CA PRO A 150 31.14 22.64 -30.02
C PRO A 150 32.58 22.80 -30.57
N ASP A 151 32.81 22.07 -31.67
CA ASP A 151 33.87 22.14 -32.70
C ASP A 151 35.00 21.07 -32.72
N GLU A 152 34.74 20.06 -33.59
CA GLU A 152 35.62 19.32 -34.53
C GLU A 152 36.71 18.31 -34.06
N PRO A 153 37.17 17.37 -34.93
CA PRO A 153 36.47 16.58 -35.95
C PRO A 153 36.71 15.05 -35.80
N ALA A 154 35.98 14.27 -36.61
CA ALA A 154 35.90 12.81 -36.59
C ALA A 154 37.23 12.04 -36.79
N ARG A 155 37.46 11.02 -35.96
CA ARG A 155 38.28 9.84 -36.28
C ARG A 155 37.59 8.55 -35.84
N LYS A 156 37.57 7.59 -36.76
CA LYS A 156 36.97 6.25 -36.68
C LYS A 156 37.74 5.30 -35.72
N PRO A 157 37.12 4.18 -35.30
CA PRO A 157 37.39 3.50 -34.04
C PRO A 157 38.55 2.50 -34.15
N ALA A 158 39.33 2.38 -33.08
CA ALA A 158 40.30 1.31 -32.88
C ALA A 158 39.83 0.38 -31.76
N ASP A 159 39.69 -0.88 -32.10
CA ASP A 159 39.41 -2.00 -31.22
C ASP A 159 40.44 -2.14 -30.09
N ARG A 160 39.95 -2.29 -28.85
CA ARG A 160 40.65 -3.07 -27.82
C ARG A 160 39.66 -3.75 -26.87
N PRO A 161 39.96 -5.00 -26.45
CA PRO A 161 38.98 -5.93 -25.92
C PRO A 161 38.59 -5.65 -24.47
N ALA A 162 37.35 -6.01 -24.15
CA ALA A 162 36.73 -5.96 -22.84
C ALA A 162 37.55 -6.72 -21.80
N ALA A 163 37.80 -6.08 -20.65
CA ALA A 163 38.26 -6.75 -19.45
C ALA A 163 37.04 -7.30 -18.70
N ASP A 164 37.01 -8.61 -18.47
CA ASP A 164 35.98 -9.30 -17.70
C ASP A 164 35.91 -8.80 -16.24
N PRO A 165 34.72 -8.50 -15.71
CA PRO A 165 34.55 -8.29 -14.28
C PRO A 165 34.69 -9.62 -13.53
N LYS A 166 35.66 -9.70 -12.61
CA LYS A 166 35.84 -10.83 -11.69
C LYS A 166 34.56 -11.09 -10.87
N PRO A 167 34.19 -12.37 -10.64
CA PRO A 167 33.08 -12.71 -9.75
C PRO A 167 33.34 -12.29 -8.30
N ASN A 168 32.35 -11.65 -7.67
CA ASN A 168 32.32 -11.42 -6.23
C ASN A 168 32.26 -12.76 -5.48
N PRO A 169 32.92 -12.91 -4.32
CA PRO A 169 32.79 -14.10 -3.49
C PRO A 169 31.37 -14.20 -2.92
N PRO A 170 30.77 -15.40 -2.83
CA PRO A 170 29.44 -15.55 -2.27
C PRO A 170 29.43 -15.16 -0.78
N GLY A 171 28.52 -14.25 -0.45
CA GLY A 171 28.21 -13.89 0.93
C GLY A 171 27.84 -15.12 1.75
N ARG A 172 28.40 -15.20 2.96
CA ARG A 172 28.12 -16.24 3.97
C ARG A 172 26.62 -16.50 4.08
N SER A 173 26.21 -17.72 3.76
CA SER A 173 24.96 -18.29 4.25
C SER A 173 24.96 -18.34 5.79
N PRO A 174 23.83 -18.05 6.47
CA PRO A 174 23.72 -18.29 7.91
C PRO A 174 23.90 -19.78 8.19
N ARG A 175 24.80 -20.12 9.11
CA ARG A 175 25.05 -21.52 9.51
C ARG A 175 23.79 -22.12 10.13
N PRO A 176 23.42 -23.37 9.80
CA PRO A 176 22.23 -24.05 10.32
C PRO A 176 22.35 -24.53 11.78
N ASP A 177 23.50 -24.34 12.44
CA ASP A 177 23.79 -24.91 13.77
C ASP A 177 23.33 -24.04 14.96
N ARG A 178 22.20 -23.33 14.85
CA ARG A 178 21.55 -22.76 16.03
C ARG A 178 20.28 -23.56 16.31
N PRO A 179 20.25 -24.39 17.37
CA PRO A 179 19.04 -25.07 17.79
C PRO A 179 17.91 -24.07 17.96
N ILE A 180 16.77 -24.34 17.32
CA ILE A 180 15.56 -23.55 17.51
C ILE A 180 15.13 -23.75 18.98
N PRO A 181 15.06 -22.69 19.80
CA PRO A 181 14.70 -22.84 21.20
C PRO A 181 13.31 -23.46 21.30
N THR A 182 13.19 -24.47 22.16
CA THR A 182 11.93 -25.21 22.32
C THR A 182 10.92 -24.35 23.08
N PRO A 183 9.60 -24.58 22.91
CA PRO A 183 8.57 -23.78 23.59
C PRO A 183 8.73 -23.70 25.12
N GLY A 184 9.39 -24.67 25.76
CA GLY A 184 9.66 -24.64 27.21
C GLY A 184 10.73 -23.63 27.65
N GLU A 185 11.58 -23.15 26.75
CA GLU A 185 12.65 -22.17 27.05
C GLU A 185 12.18 -20.72 26.89
N VAL A 186 11.18 -20.48 26.05
CA VAL A 186 10.64 -19.13 25.78
C VAL A 186 9.45 -18.79 26.68
N PHE A 187 8.83 -19.80 27.31
CA PHE A 187 7.72 -19.62 28.25
C PHE A 187 8.14 -20.08 29.64
N PRO A 188 8.54 -19.17 30.56
CA PRO A 188 8.82 -19.55 31.94
C PRO A 188 7.58 -20.24 32.55
N PRO A 189 7.75 -21.30 33.34
CA PRO A 189 6.63 -22.06 33.89
C PRO A 189 5.71 -21.13 34.67
N ARG A 190 4.43 -21.13 34.31
CA ARG A 190 3.39 -20.36 35.00
C ARG A 190 3.43 -20.71 36.49
N ARG A 191 3.79 -19.73 37.33
CA ARG A 191 3.59 -19.83 38.79
C ARG A 191 2.09 -20.08 39.00
N LYS A 192 1.75 -21.19 39.66
CA LYS A 192 0.38 -21.47 40.10
C LYS A 192 -0.07 -20.30 41.00
N PRO A 193 -1.27 -19.73 40.80
CA PRO A 193 -1.82 -18.74 41.72
C PRO A 193 -1.91 -19.34 43.13
N ALA A 194 -1.48 -18.60 44.15
CA ALA A 194 -1.68 -18.98 45.54
C ALA A 194 -3.19 -19.03 45.85
N PRO A 195 -3.66 -19.97 46.67
CA PRO A 195 -5.06 -20.04 47.06
C PRO A 195 -5.49 -18.75 47.77
N PRO A 196 -6.74 -18.29 47.58
CA PRO A 196 -7.21 -17.06 48.20
C PRO A 196 -7.25 -17.21 49.73
N PRO A 197 -6.97 -16.13 50.49
CA PRO A 197 -7.05 -16.16 51.93
C PRO A 197 -8.49 -16.43 52.38
N VAL A 198 -8.65 -17.41 53.26
CA VAL A 198 -9.90 -17.69 53.98
C VAL A 198 -10.01 -16.63 55.08
N ASN A 199 -10.56 -15.46 54.72
CA ASN A 199 -11.25 -14.48 55.59
C ASN A 199 -11.20 -13.08 54.94
N PRO A 200 -12.28 -12.58 54.31
CA PRO A 200 -12.37 -11.16 54.01
C PRO A 200 -12.73 -10.39 55.29
N PRO A 201 -11.99 -9.32 55.67
CA PRO A 201 -12.44 -8.43 56.73
C PRO A 201 -13.67 -7.65 56.24
N GLN A 202 -14.79 -7.83 56.95
CA GLN A 202 -16.01 -7.04 56.79
C GLN A 202 -15.69 -5.57 57.08
N GLN A 203 -15.69 -4.73 56.05
CA GLN A 203 -15.71 -3.28 56.23
C GLN A 203 -17.16 -2.80 56.13
N LEU A 204 -17.68 -2.41 57.29
CA LEU A 204 -18.91 -1.68 57.51
C LEU A 204 -18.85 -0.35 56.74
N ALA A 205 -19.76 -0.15 55.80
CA ALA A 205 -20.03 1.17 55.23
C ALA A 205 -20.89 1.97 56.21
N ALA A 206 -20.36 3.08 56.68
CA ALA A 206 -21.11 4.18 57.27
C ALA A 206 -21.04 5.36 56.30
N GLY A 207 -22.20 5.92 55.92
CA GLY A 207 -22.33 7.11 55.08
C GLY A 207 -23.35 6.94 53.97
#